data_AF-A0A2X4UST2-F1
#
_entry.id   AF-A0A2X4UST2-F1
#
_cell.length_a   1.000
_cell.length_b   1.000
_cell.length_c   1.000
_cell.angle_alpha   90.00
_cell.angle_beta   90.00
_cell.angle_gamma   90.00
#
_symmetry.space_group_name_H-M   'P 1'
#
loop_
_entity.id
_entity.type
_entity.pdbx_description
1 polymer ?
#
loop_
_entity_poly.entity_id
_entity_poly.type
_entity_poly.pdbx_seq_one_letter_code
_entity_poly.pdbx_strand_id
1 'polypeptide(L)'
;MKEMKGFDEIARRQGGLKKQLTAGQMSMLAIGGAIGTGLFLGSAYAIQMAGPSVLLSYFIGGVVALLLMGCLAEMTSEHPTPGSFGDYAEFYISPLFGFLVRYSYWSCVVLAVGTEVTAIGMYMQFWFPARQSGPGCCCFLRR
;
A
#
# COMPACT_ATOMS: atom_id res chain seq x y z
N MET A 1 20.03 -15.43 -21.73
CA MET A 1 19.78 -16.78 -21.14
C MET A 1 20.17 -16.88 -19.66
N LYS A 2 21.25 -16.22 -19.21
CA LYS A 2 21.66 -16.19 -17.78
C LYS A 2 20.67 -15.39 -16.90
N GLU A 3 20.17 -14.27 -17.42
CA GLU A 3 19.16 -13.40 -16.79
C GLU A 3 17.85 -14.13 -16.45
N MET A 4 17.29 -14.88 -17.41
CA MET A 4 16.03 -15.62 -17.25
C MET A 4 16.11 -16.67 -16.12
N LYS A 5 17.25 -17.36 -16.00
CA LYS A 5 17.49 -18.35 -14.93
C LYS A 5 17.46 -17.73 -13.52
N GLY A 6 17.84 -16.45 -13.38
CA GLY A 6 17.82 -15.75 -12.10
C GLY A 6 16.40 -15.42 -11.64
N PHE A 7 15.57 -14.86 -12.52
CA PHE A 7 14.16 -14.59 -12.22
C PHE A 7 13.35 -15.86 -11.99
N ASP A 8 13.59 -16.93 -12.76
CA ASP A 8 12.94 -18.23 -12.56
C ASP A 8 13.25 -18.83 -11.17
N GLU A 9 14.48 -18.65 -10.68
CA GLU A 9 14.88 -19.12 -9.35
C GLU A 9 14.19 -18.32 -8.24
N ILE A 10 14.16 -16.99 -8.36
CA ILE A 10 13.47 -16.09 -7.42
C ILE A 10 11.95 -16.38 -7.43
N ALA A 11 11.36 -16.53 -8.61
CA ALA A 11 9.95 -16.89 -8.77
C ALA A 11 9.63 -18.28 -8.18
N ARG A 12 10.56 -19.25 -8.28
CA ARG A 12 10.41 -20.56 -7.62
C ARG A 12 10.41 -20.46 -6.10
N ARG A 13 11.25 -19.59 -5.52
CA ARG A 13 11.31 -19.36 -4.07
C ARG A 13 10.02 -18.71 -3.55
N GLN A 14 9.44 -17.84 -4.35
CA GLN A 14 8.16 -17.15 -4.08
C GLN A 14 6.93 -17.97 -4.52
N GLY A 15 7.15 -19.14 -5.13
CA GLY A 15 6.10 -19.97 -5.71
C GLY A 15 5.27 -20.71 -4.67
N GLY A 16 4.05 -21.11 -5.05
CA GLY A 16 3.17 -21.92 -4.21
C GLY A 16 1.71 -21.48 -4.23
N LEU A 17 1.42 -20.24 -4.62
CA LEU A 17 0.05 -19.74 -4.79
C LEU A 17 -0.43 -19.87 -6.24
N LYS A 18 -1.68 -20.30 -6.41
CA LYS A 18 -2.36 -20.32 -7.72
C LYS A 18 -2.87 -18.90 -8.04
N LYS A 19 -2.49 -18.36 -9.20
CA LYS A 19 -3.06 -17.11 -9.74
C LYS A 19 -4.51 -17.36 -10.18
N GLN A 20 -5.47 -17.25 -9.25
CA GLN A 20 -6.91 -17.44 -9.52
C GLN A 20 -7.74 -16.14 -9.37
N LEU A 21 -7.10 -15.02 -9.03
CA LEU A 21 -7.79 -13.74 -8.91
C LEU A 21 -8.25 -13.26 -10.29
N THR A 22 -9.55 -13.01 -10.42
CA THR A 22 -10.14 -12.41 -11.62
C THR A 22 -9.74 -10.94 -11.75
N ALA A 23 -9.81 -10.39 -12.97
CA ALA A 23 -9.52 -8.97 -13.22
C ALA A 23 -10.36 -8.04 -12.34
N GLY A 24 -11.63 -8.38 -12.12
CA GLY A 24 -12.53 -7.63 -11.23
C GLY A 24 -12.04 -7.63 -9.77
N GLN A 25 -11.61 -8.78 -9.25
CA GLN A 25 -11.08 -8.86 -7.88
C GLN A 25 -9.77 -8.08 -7.72
N MET A 26 -8.90 -8.11 -8.74
CA MET A 26 -7.68 -7.29 -8.74
C MET A 26 -8.01 -5.78 -8.74
N SER A 27 -9.00 -5.35 -9.53
CA SER A 27 -9.45 -3.95 -9.49
C SER A 27 -10.08 -3.56 -8.16
N MET A 28 -10.83 -4.46 -7.51
CA MET A 28 -11.42 -4.21 -6.19
C MET A 28 -10.32 -4.01 -5.14
N LEU A 29 -9.26 -4.80 -5.18
CA LEU A 29 -8.09 -4.63 -4.30
C LEU A 29 -7.41 -3.29 -4.55
N ALA A 30 -7.21 -2.91 -5.81
CA ALA A 30 -6.58 -1.64 -6.17
C ALA A 30 -7.41 -0.43 -5.69
N ILE A 31 -8.73 -0.45 -5.92
CA ILE A 31 -9.65 0.61 -5.49
C ILE A 31 -9.71 0.66 -3.95
N GLY A 32 -9.80 -0.50 -3.29
CA GLY A 32 -9.81 -0.60 -1.83
C GLY A 32 -8.55 -0.03 -1.19
N GLY A 33 -7.38 -0.30 -1.79
CA GLY A 33 -6.11 0.29 -1.34
C GLY A 33 -6.01 1.80 -1.59
N ALA A 34 -6.59 2.31 -2.68
CA ALA A 34 -6.53 3.73 -3.04
C ALA A 34 -7.44 4.62 -2.17
N ILE A 35 -8.62 4.15 -1.77
CA ILE A 35 -9.64 4.94 -1.03
C ILE A 35 -9.36 5.01 0.49
N GLY A 36 -8.23 4.46 0.97
CA GLY A 36 -7.91 4.31 2.40
C GLY A 36 -7.82 5.61 3.22
N THR A 37 -7.28 5.51 4.43
CA THR A 37 -7.21 6.62 5.40
C THR A 37 -6.47 7.86 4.89
N GLY A 38 -5.59 7.71 3.88
CA GLY A 38 -4.94 8.82 3.20
C GLY A 38 -5.90 9.77 2.48
N LEU A 39 -7.00 9.27 1.90
CA LEU A 39 -7.98 10.12 1.22
C LEU A 39 -8.81 10.94 2.21
N PHE A 40 -9.16 10.39 3.37
CA PHE A 40 -10.04 11.07 4.32
C PHE A 40 -9.25 11.82 5.39
N LEU A 41 -8.46 11.11 6.18
CA LEU A 41 -7.68 11.70 7.26
C LEU A 41 -6.52 12.52 6.70
N GLY A 42 -5.81 11.98 5.70
CA GLY A 42 -4.71 12.67 5.04
C GLY A 42 -5.15 13.97 4.37
N SER A 43 -6.26 13.97 3.62
CA SER A 43 -6.79 15.19 3.01
C SER A 43 -7.24 16.22 4.05
N ALA A 44 -7.86 15.79 5.16
CA ALA A 44 -8.24 16.71 6.23
C ALA A 44 -7.02 17.45 6.81
N TYR A 45 -5.93 16.73 7.08
CA TYR A 45 -4.66 17.33 7.51
C TYR A 45 -4.03 18.21 6.42
N ALA A 46 -4.02 17.74 5.17
CA ALA A 46 -3.42 18.48 4.06
C ALA A 46 -4.16 19.80 3.77
N ILE A 47 -5.49 19.81 3.84
CA ILE A 47 -6.31 21.02 3.70
C ILE A 47 -6.06 21.99 4.85
N GLN A 48 -5.97 21.47 6.09
CA GLN A 48 -5.71 22.32 7.27
C GLN A 48 -4.33 23.01 7.19
N MET A 49 -3.32 22.33 6.64
CA MET A 49 -1.96 22.85 6.52
C MET A 49 -1.74 23.74 5.30
N ALA A 50 -2.27 23.36 4.13
CA ALA A 50 -1.98 24.02 2.84
C ALA A 50 -3.10 24.96 2.36
N GLY A 51 -4.29 24.89 2.94
CA GLY A 51 -5.45 25.67 2.50
C GLY A 51 -5.81 25.39 1.02
N PRO A 52 -6.21 26.40 0.22
CA PRO A 52 -6.64 26.19 -1.16
C PRO A 52 -5.53 25.69 -2.10
N SER A 53 -4.26 25.82 -1.70
CA SER A 53 -3.11 25.34 -2.49
C SER A 53 -2.96 23.82 -2.51
N VAL A 54 -3.72 23.10 -1.67
CA VAL A 54 -3.69 21.63 -1.59
C VAL A 54 -3.99 20.95 -2.92
N LEU A 55 -4.85 21.54 -3.76
CA LEU A 55 -5.18 21.02 -5.09
C LEU A 55 -3.94 20.91 -5.99
N LEU A 56 -3.06 21.91 -5.93
CA LEU A 56 -1.82 21.91 -6.71
C LEU A 56 -0.87 20.82 -6.21
N SER A 57 -0.80 20.61 -4.88
CA SER A 57 0.01 19.54 -4.29
C SER A 57 -0.48 18.13 -4.69
N TYR A 58 -1.79 17.91 -4.69
CA TYR A 58 -2.38 16.66 -5.18
C TYR A 58 -2.17 16.46 -6.67
N PHE A 59 -2.24 17.53 -7.47
CA PHE A 59 -1.97 17.44 -8.90
C PHE A 59 -0.52 17.01 -9.18
N ILE A 60 0.45 17.67 -8.55
CA ILE A 60 1.87 17.33 -8.71
C ILE A 60 2.14 15.91 -8.19
N GLY A 61 1.63 15.57 -7.01
CA GLY A 61 1.77 14.22 -6.44
C GLY A 61 1.14 13.14 -7.33
N GLY A 62 -0.03 13.42 -7.90
CA GLY A 62 -0.70 12.53 -8.84
C GLY A 62 0.09 12.31 -10.13
N VAL A 63 0.67 13.37 -10.70
CA VAL A 63 1.54 13.24 -11.89
C VAL A 63 2.75 12.36 -11.59
N VAL A 64 3.43 12.58 -10.46
CA VAL A 64 4.57 11.75 -10.05
C VAL A 64 4.16 10.29 -9.83
N ALA A 65 3.02 10.05 -9.17
CA ALA A 65 2.50 8.70 -8.96
C ALA A 65 2.15 7.99 -10.28
N LEU A 66 1.57 8.69 -11.25
CA LEU A 66 1.25 8.15 -12.58
C LEU A 66 2.52 7.75 -13.33
N LEU A 67 3.55 8.60 -13.30
CA LEU A 67 4.83 8.28 -13.95
C LEU A 67 5.48 7.04 -13.31
N LEU A 68 5.50 6.98 -11.97
CA LEU A 68 6.06 5.83 -11.24
C LEU A 68 5.30 4.54 -11.55
N MET A 69 3.96 4.56 -11.52
CA MET A 69 3.16 3.39 -11.87
C MET A 69 3.30 2.97 -13.34
N GLY A 70 3.46 3.93 -14.25
CA GLY A 70 3.75 3.66 -15.66
C GLY A 70 5.03 2.84 -15.83
N CYS A 71 6.15 3.30 -15.24
CA CYS A 71 7.42 2.58 -15.28
C CYS A 71 7.32 1.18 -14.65
N LEU A 72 6.60 1.07 -13.53
CA LEU A 72 6.36 -0.20 -12.85
C LEU A 72 5.55 -1.18 -13.70
N ALA A 73 4.56 -0.67 -14.43
CA ALA A 73 3.70 -1.47 -15.29
C ALA A 73 4.47 -2.05 -16.48
N GLU A 74 5.36 -1.27 -17.09
CA GLU A 74 6.26 -1.74 -18.14
C GLU A 74 7.16 -2.88 -17.63
N MET A 75 7.80 -2.70 -16.48
CA MET A 75 8.64 -3.74 -15.87
C MET A 75 7.84 -5.00 -15.49
N THR A 76 6.61 -4.84 -14.98
CA THR A 76 5.74 -5.96 -14.58
C THR A 76 5.24 -6.75 -15.79
N SER A 77 5.00 -6.07 -16.92
CA SER A 77 4.59 -6.71 -18.17
C SER A 77 5.71 -7.57 -18.76
N GLU A 78 6.96 -7.12 -18.69
CA GLU A 78 8.11 -7.88 -19.19
C GLU A 78 8.53 -9.02 -18.24
N HIS A 79 8.42 -8.80 -16.92
CA HIS A 79 8.87 -9.73 -15.89
C HIS A 79 7.77 -10.00 -14.85
N PRO A 80 6.84 -10.94 -15.11
CA PRO A 80 5.68 -11.20 -14.26
C PRO A 80 6.03 -12.06 -13.03
N THR A 81 6.88 -11.54 -12.15
CA THR A 81 7.25 -12.21 -10.89
C THR A 81 6.27 -11.88 -9.76
N PRO A 82 6.02 -12.83 -8.84
CA PRO A 82 5.12 -12.60 -7.69
C PRO A 82 5.70 -11.66 -6.62
N GLY A 83 7.03 -11.47 -6.54
CA GLY A 83 7.67 -10.63 -5.52
C GLY A 83 7.82 -9.14 -5.90
N SER A 84 7.38 -8.74 -7.11
CA SER A 84 7.27 -7.35 -7.54
C SER A 84 8.58 -6.55 -7.35
N PHE A 85 8.52 -5.33 -6.79
CA PHE A 85 9.64 -4.39 -6.64
C PHE A 85 10.83 -4.96 -5.86
N GLY A 86 10.58 -5.87 -4.92
CA GLY A 86 11.64 -6.53 -4.15
C GLY A 86 12.49 -7.46 -5.02
N ASP A 87 11.86 -8.17 -5.97
CA ASP A 87 12.56 -9.03 -6.93
C ASP A 87 13.34 -8.19 -7.95
N TYR A 88 12.79 -7.05 -8.39
CA TYR A 88 13.50 -6.15 -9.29
C TYR A 88 14.76 -5.54 -8.65
N ALA A 89 14.68 -5.14 -7.37
CA ALA A 89 15.84 -4.63 -6.64
C ALA A 89 16.92 -5.71 -6.40
N GLU A 90 16.50 -6.94 -6.11
CA GLU A 90 17.39 -8.10 -5.96
C GLU A 90 18.15 -8.41 -7.25
N PHE A 91 17.45 -8.35 -8.39
CA PHE A 91 17.99 -8.72 -9.69
C PHE A 91 18.87 -7.62 -10.32
N TYR A 92 18.42 -6.37 -10.35
CA TYR A 92 19.11 -5.29 -11.04
C TYR A 92 20.27 -4.67 -10.25
N ILE A 93 20.23 -4.74 -8.91
CA ILE A 93 21.24 -4.10 -8.06
C ILE A 93 22.06 -5.15 -7.34
N SER A 94 21.47 -5.79 -6.32
CA SER A 94 22.12 -6.85 -5.55
C SER A 94 21.12 -7.52 -4.60
N PRO A 95 21.42 -8.75 -4.12
CA PRO A 95 20.57 -9.45 -3.17
C PRO A 95 20.39 -8.72 -1.83
N LEU A 96 21.37 -7.88 -1.41
CA LEU A 96 21.22 -7.06 -0.22
C LEU A 96 20.20 -5.94 -0.41
N PHE A 97 20.16 -5.31 -1.59
CA PHE A 97 19.15 -4.29 -1.90
C PHE A 97 17.75 -4.89 -2.00
N GLY A 98 17.62 -6.11 -2.54
CA GLY A 98 16.37 -6.87 -2.50
C GLY A 98 15.82 -7.07 -1.08
N PHE A 99 16.70 -7.46 -0.13
CA PHE A 99 16.33 -7.59 1.27
C PHE A 99 15.93 -6.25 1.90
N LEU A 100 16.71 -5.20 1.67
CA LEU A 100 16.43 -3.87 2.21
C LEU A 100 15.10 -3.30 1.73
N VAL A 101 14.78 -3.44 0.43
CA VAL A 101 13.51 -2.95 -0.14
C VAL A 101 12.32 -3.70 0.45
N ARG A 102 12.41 -5.03 0.57
CA ARG A 102 11.37 -5.84 1.22
C ARG A 102 11.16 -5.46 2.68
N TYR A 103 12.24 -5.26 3.43
CA TYR A 103 12.17 -4.84 4.83
C TYR A 103 11.58 -3.44 4.97
N SER A 104 12.03 -2.48 4.17
CA SER A 104 11.49 -1.12 4.15
C SER A 104 10.00 -1.11 3.80
N TYR A 105 9.59 -1.90 2.80
CA TYR A 105 8.18 -2.06 2.44
C TYR A 105 7.36 -2.62 3.61
N TRP A 106 7.83 -3.68 4.24
CA TRP A 106 7.18 -4.25 5.42
C TRP A 106 7.06 -3.23 6.56
N SER A 107 8.11 -2.46 6.85
CA SER A 107 8.07 -1.40 7.86
C SER A 107 7.06 -0.30 7.51
N CYS A 108 6.99 0.13 6.25
CA CYS A 108 5.99 1.09 5.79
C CYS A 108 4.56 0.58 6.00
N VAL A 109 4.30 -0.70 5.71
CA VAL A 109 2.98 -1.32 5.92
C VAL A 109 2.63 -1.38 7.40
N VAL A 110 3.58 -1.76 8.28
CA VAL A 110 3.34 -1.76 9.74
C VAL A 110 2.98 -0.37 10.25
N LEU A 111 3.70 0.66 9.78
CA LEU A 111 3.39 2.05 10.12
C LEU A 111 2.02 2.48 9.58
N ALA A 112 1.69 2.11 8.34
CA ALA A 112 0.40 2.40 7.73
C ALA A 112 -0.75 1.81 8.55
N VAL A 113 -0.65 0.53 8.97
CA VAL A 113 -1.65 -0.11 9.84
C VAL A 113 -1.79 0.66 11.17
N GLY A 114 -0.69 1.14 11.76
CA GLY A 114 -0.74 2.00 12.94
C GLY A 114 -1.52 3.30 12.72
N THR A 115 -1.39 3.92 11.55
CA THR A 115 -2.19 5.10 11.19
C THR A 115 -3.66 4.77 10.99
N GLU A 116 -3.98 3.60 10.44
CA GLU A 116 -5.36 3.14 10.26
C GLU A 116 -6.07 2.92 11.60
N VAL A 117 -5.41 2.28 12.57
CA VAL A 117 -5.95 2.09 13.93
C VAL A 117 -6.23 3.43 14.61
N THR A 118 -5.33 4.40 14.45
CA THR A 118 -5.51 5.76 14.99
C THR A 118 -6.70 6.48 14.33
N ALA A 119 -6.83 6.36 13.01
CA ALA A 119 -7.95 6.93 12.26
C ALA A 119 -9.29 6.34 12.72
N ILE A 120 -9.37 5.02 12.91
CA ILE A 120 -10.57 4.34 13.44
C ILE A 120 -10.93 4.90 14.82
N GLY A 121 -9.95 5.10 15.70
CA GLY A 121 -10.16 5.71 17.02
C GLY A 121 -10.83 7.09 16.94
N MET A 122 -10.32 7.96 16.06
CA MET A 122 -10.91 9.30 15.85
C MET A 122 -12.32 9.24 15.25
N TYR A 123 -12.55 8.37 14.26
CA TYR A 123 -13.87 8.24 13.64
C TYR A 123 -14.92 7.64 14.59
N MET A 124 -14.53 6.71 15.45
CA MET A 124 -15.43 6.17 16.49
C MET A 124 -15.90 7.25 17.47
N GLN A 125 -15.01 8.20 17.83
CA GLN A 125 -15.37 9.34 18.69
C GLN A 125 -16.37 10.29 17.99
N PHE A 126 -16.20 10.51 16.69
CA PHE A 126 -17.13 11.34 15.90
C PHE A 126 -18.54 10.75 15.85
N TRP A 127 -18.67 9.43 15.65
CA TRP A 127 -19.97 8.76 15.51
C TRP A 127 -20.64 8.40 16.85
N PHE A 128 -19.88 8.15 17.92
CA PHE A 128 -20.43 7.82 19.24
C PHE A 128 -19.99 8.80 20.35
N PRO A 129 -20.41 10.07 20.30
CA PRO A 129 -20.06 11.07 21.30
C PRO A 129 -20.70 10.82 22.68
N ALA A 130 -21.62 9.86 22.83
CA ALA A 130 -22.30 9.57 24.10
C ALA A 130 -21.65 8.46 24.96
N ARG A 131 -20.66 7.71 24.45
CA ARG A 131 -20.02 6.56 25.14
C ARG A 131 -18.59 6.81 25.61
N GLN A 132 -18.23 8.08 25.82
CA GLN A 132 -16.87 8.52 26.14
C GLN A 132 -16.39 8.14 27.56
N SER A 133 -17.23 7.47 28.37
CA SER A 133 -16.91 7.15 29.77
C SER A 133 -17.41 5.77 30.20
N GLY A 134 -16.99 4.69 29.54
CA GLY A 134 -17.27 3.35 30.08
C GLY A 134 -16.62 2.18 29.31
N PRO A 135 -16.45 1.00 29.95
CA PRO A 135 -15.77 -0.18 29.39
C PRO A 135 -16.51 -0.84 28.21
N GLY A 136 -17.58 -0.20 27.69
CA GLY A 136 -18.43 -0.72 26.63
C GLY A 136 -17.84 -0.65 25.21
N CYS A 137 -16.77 0.13 24.98
CA CYS A 137 -16.06 0.09 23.69
C CYS A 137 -15.37 -1.26 23.45
N CYS A 138 -14.89 -1.93 24.50
CA CYS A 138 -14.38 -3.30 24.41
C CYS A 138 -15.46 -4.33 24.06
N CYS A 139 -16.75 -4.05 24.33
CA CYS A 139 -17.84 -4.99 24.08
C CYS A 139 -18.37 -4.97 22.65
N PHE A 140 -18.18 -3.89 21.88
CA PHE A 140 -18.61 -3.84 20.46
C PHE A 140 -17.72 -4.69 19.55
N LEU A 141 -16.46 -4.92 19.94
CA LEU A 141 -15.55 -5.88 19.29
C LEU A 141 -15.82 -7.35 19.66
N ARG A 142 -16.83 -7.64 20.49
CA ARG A 142 -17.15 -8.99 20.99
C ARG A 142 -18.54 -9.49 20.60
N ARG A 143 -19.18 -8.90 19.60
CA ARG A 143 -20.46 -9.36 19.05
C ARG A 143 -20.38 -9.63 17.56
#